data_AF-A0A4Q9N0Z4-F1
#
_entry.id   AF-A0A4Q9N0Z4-F1
#
_cell.length_a   1.000
_cell.length_b   1.000
_cell.length_c   1.000
_cell.angle_alpha   90.00
_cell.angle_beta   90.00
_cell.angle_gamma   90.00
#
_symmetry.space_group_name_H-M   'P 1'
#
loop_
_entity.id
_entity.type
_entity.pdbx_description
1 polymer ?
#
loop_
_entity_poly.entity_id
_entity_poly.type
_entity_poly.pdbx_seq_one_letter_code
_entity_poly.pdbx_strand_id
1 'polypeptide(L)'
;MFLSDYVSSGNTKQWGALSLETAQRWQKGTHTARSLRAWTRAFLKDRHDLPLTPENTWTRSLLDKCPDLKVAVSEHLQSIGKYVRALDIVQFTAMPANLTKYGLTKPISLSQAQVWMRALDYRWTKTPNGQFVDGHERADVTSYRQTKFLP
;
A
#
# COMPACT_ATOMS: atom_id res chain seq x y z
N MET A 1 4.76 22.73 -1.24
CA MET A 1 4.63 23.68 -0.10
C MET A 1 5.81 24.64 -0.20
N PHE A 2 5.58 25.93 -0.48
CA PHE A 2 6.64 26.91 -0.74
C PHE A 2 7.21 27.48 0.57
N LEU A 3 7.82 26.62 1.39
CA LEU A 3 8.42 27.04 2.67
C LEU A 3 9.62 27.97 2.49
N SER A 4 10.23 28.01 1.30
CA SER A 4 11.33 28.92 0.94
C SER A 4 10.96 30.40 1.07
N ASP A 5 9.70 30.75 0.77
CA ASP A 5 9.19 32.12 0.89
C ASP A 5 9.15 32.59 2.36
N TYR A 6 9.13 31.65 3.30
CA TYR A 6 9.08 31.90 4.74
C TYR A 6 10.46 32.14 5.37
N VAL A 7 11.53 31.71 4.69
CA VAL A 7 12.92 31.75 5.18
C VAL A 7 13.77 32.78 4.42
N SER A 8 13.27 33.34 3.33
CA SER A 8 13.97 34.37 2.55
C SER A 8 14.29 35.59 3.42
N SER A 9 15.59 35.82 3.66
CA SER A 9 16.16 36.84 4.54
C SER A 9 15.95 38.28 4.07
N GLY A 10 15.40 38.47 2.86
CA GLY A 10 15.14 39.79 2.26
C GLY A 10 13.74 40.37 2.53
N ASN A 11 12.86 39.66 3.25
CA ASN A 11 11.48 40.11 3.43
C ASN A 11 11.28 40.74 4.82
N THR A 12 10.95 42.05 4.86
CA THR A 12 10.74 42.83 6.09
C THR A 12 9.35 42.63 6.71
N LYS A 13 8.49 41.85 6.06
CA LYS A 13 7.12 41.59 6.53
C LYS A 13 7.14 40.75 7.81
N GLN A 14 6.23 41.07 8.73
CA GLN A 14 6.01 40.28 9.94
C GLN A 14 5.59 38.84 9.57
N TRP A 15 6.00 37.88 10.41
CA TRP A 15 5.74 36.44 10.23
C TRP A 15 4.27 36.08 9.95
N GLY A 16 3.33 36.85 10.54
CA GLY A 16 1.90 36.70 10.28
C GLY A 16 1.51 37.00 8.82
N ALA A 17 2.01 38.11 8.27
CA ALA A 17 1.75 38.51 6.88
C ALA A 17 2.39 37.53 5.88
N LEU A 18 3.61 37.06 6.16
CA LEU A 18 4.27 36.02 5.37
C LEU A 18 3.43 34.74 5.30
N SER A 19 2.80 34.35 6.42
CA SER A 19 2.06 33.07 6.47
C SER A 19 0.81 33.12 5.61
N LEU A 20 0.21 34.30 5.51
CA LEU A 20 -0.95 34.56 4.69
C LEU A 20 -0.57 34.65 3.21
N GLU A 21 0.53 35.31 2.87
CA GLU A 21 1.05 35.34 1.50
C GLU A 21 1.39 33.93 0.98
N THR A 22 2.07 33.11 1.79
CA THR A 22 2.36 31.71 1.43
C THR A 22 1.10 30.86 1.27
N ALA A 23 0.09 31.08 2.11
CA ALA A 23 -1.20 30.41 1.98
C ALA A 23 -1.93 30.82 0.70
N GLN A 24 -1.94 32.11 0.37
CA GLN A 24 -2.56 32.65 -0.84
C GLN A 24 -1.86 32.15 -2.12
N ARG A 25 -0.52 32.10 -2.13
CA ARG A 25 0.25 31.48 -3.24
C ARG A 25 -0.09 30.00 -3.40
N TRP A 26 -0.41 29.32 -2.30
CA TRP A 26 -0.91 27.95 -2.32
C TRP A 26 -2.42 27.85 -2.64
N GLN A 27 -3.07 28.94 -3.04
CA GLN A 27 -4.51 29.03 -3.30
C GLN A 27 -5.35 28.57 -2.10
N LYS A 28 -4.88 28.87 -0.89
CA LYS A 28 -5.55 28.56 0.38
C LYS A 28 -5.82 29.83 1.18
N GLY A 29 -6.76 29.72 2.12
CA GLY A 29 -7.21 30.83 2.95
C GLY A 29 -6.51 30.93 4.31
N THR A 30 -7.03 31.82 5.15
CA THR A 30 -6.49 32.17 6.47
C THR A 30 -6.34 30.99 7.44
N HIS A 31 -7.16 29.95 7.31
CA HIS A 31 -7.04 28.73 8.11
C HIS A 31 -5.69 28.05 7.90
N THR A 32 -5.27 27.89 6.64
CA THR A 32 -3.97 27.29 6.33
C THR A 32 -2.80 28.14 6.79
N ALA A 33 -2.92 29.47 6.77
CA ALA A 33 -1.92 30.36 7.35
C ALA A 33 -1.75 30.18 8.87
N ARG A 34 -2.82 29.79 9.60
CA ARG A 34 -2.72 29.40 11.02
C ARG A 34 -2.01 28.05 11.17
N SER A 35 -2.39 27.06 10.37
CA SER A 35 -1.76 25.73 10.38
C SER A 35 -0.27 25.81 10.06
N LEU A 36 0.12 26.61 9.06
CA LEU A 36 1.53 26.89 8.74
C LEU A 36 2.30 27.38 9.96
N ARG A 37 1.78 28.39 10.67
CA ARG A 37 2.43 28.91 11.88
C ARG A 37 2.51 27.86 13.00
N ALA A 38 1.48 27.04 13.17
CA ALA A 38 1.49 25.96 14.14
C ALA A 38 2.55 24.90 13.80
N TRP A 39 2.58 24.43 12.55
CA TRP A 39 3.57 23.46 12.06
C TRP A 39 5.00 23.99 12.14
N THR A 40 5.21 25.27 11.81
CA THR A 40 6.56 25.87 11.87
C THR A 40 7.04 25.95 13.32
N ARG A 41 6.16 26.29 14.28
CA ARG A 41 6.50 26.29 15.71
C ARG A 41 6.74 24.88 16.26
N ALA A 42 5.94 23.92 15.83
CA ALA A 42 6.10 22.51 16.18
C ALA A 42 7.46 21.98 15.69
N PHE A 43 7.80 22.22 14.43
CA PHE A 43 9.08 21.86 13.82
C PHE A 43 10.29 22.53 14.50
N LEU A 44 10.17 23.79 14.93
CA LEU A 44 11.22 24.48 15.68
C LEU A 44 11.44 23.87 17.08
N LYS A 45 10.38 23.32 17.69
CA LYS A 45 10.44 22.64 18.98
C LYS A 45 11.00 21.22 18.85
N ASP A 46 10.57 20.49 17.82
CA ASP A 46 11.04 19.15 17.47
C ASP A 46 11.20 19.05 15.95
N ARG A 47 12.42 18.80 15.48
CA ARG A 47 12.73 18.68 14.05
C ARG A 47 12.05 17.48 13.39
N HIS A 48 11.58 16.51 14.17
CA HIS A 48 10.87 15.34 13.66
C HIS A 48 9.35 15.53 13.59
N ASP A 49 8.81 16.62 14.12
CA ASP A 49 7.38 16.94 14.10
C ASP A 49 6.98 17.60 12.76
N LEU A 50 6.98 16.79 11.71
CA LEU A 50 6.58 17.19 10.37
C LEU A 50 5.05 17.11 10.22
N PRO A 51 4.42 18.05 9.49
CA PRO A 51 2.98 17.99 9.24
C PRO A 51 2.64 16.80 8.34
N LEU A 52 2.21 15.71 8.95
CA LEU A 52 1.65 14.57 8.24
C LEU A 52 0.17 14.85 7.94
N THR A 53 -0.23 14.62 6.69
CA THR A 53 -1.66 14.47 6.41
C THR A 53 -2.16 13.25 7.17
N PRO A 54 -3.25 13.35 7.95
CA PRO A 54 -3.80 12.19 8.63
C PRO A 54 -4.09 11.12 7.59
N GLU A 55 -3.59 9.91 7.84
CA GLU A 55 -3.79 8.76 6.97
C GLU A 55 -5.27 8.63 6.63
N ASN A 56 -5.57 8.41 5.34
CA ASN A 56 -6.93 8.51 4.87
C ASN A 56 -7.76 7.30 5.33
N THR A 57 -8.39 7.41 6.50
CA THR A 57 -9.03 6.25 7.17
C THR A 57 -10.21 5.67 6.40
N TRP A 58 -10.87 6.47 5.56
CA TRP A 58 -12.01 6.04 4.74
C TRP A 58 -11.63 5.24 3.49
N THR A 59 -10.35 5.22 3.08
CA THR A 59 -9.89 4.44 1.92
C THR A 59 -9.40 3.04 2.28
N ARG A 60 -9.28 2.73 3.59
CA ARG A 60 -8.82 1.42 4.05
C ARG A 60 -9.86 0.34 3.73
N SER A 61 -9.43 -0.67 2.99
CA SER A 61 -10.29 -1.78 2.61
C SER A 61 -10.62 -2.64 3.83
N LEU A 62 -11.68 -3.44 3.76
CA LEU A 62 -12.02 -4.38 4.84
C LEU A 62 -10.87 -5.38 5.10
N LEU A 63 -10.14 -5.74 4.04
CA LEU A 63 -8.98 -6.62 4.11
C LEU A 63 -7.86 -6.06 5.00
N ASP A 64 -7.69 -4.73 5.03
CA ASP A 64 -6.68 -4.07 5.87
C ASP A 64 -7.14 -3.93 7.33
N LYS A 65 -8.46 -3.86 7.55
CA LYS A 65 -9.06 -3.72 8.89
C LYS A 65 -9.10 -5.04 9.65
N CYS A 66 -9.27 -6.15 8.94
CA CYS A 66 -9.46 -7.48 9.53
C CYS A 66 -8.30 -8.40 9.12
N PRO A 67 -7.25 -8.57 9.96
CA PRO A 67 -6.11 -9.41 9.63
C PRO A 67 -6.50 -10.88 9.40
N ASP A 68 -7.47 -11.40 10.17
CA ASP A 68 -7.95 -12.77 10.04
C ASP A 68 -8.57 -13.06 8.67
N LEU A 69 -9.28 -12.07 8.11
CA LEU A 69 -9.85 -12.16 6.76
C LEU A 69 -8.74 -12.24 5.71
N LYS A 70 -7.68 -11.44 5.89
CA LYS A 70 -6.52 -11.44 5.00
C LYS A 70 -5.86 -12.82 4.97
N VAL A 71 -5.65 -13.42 6.14
CA VAL A 71 -5.09 -14.78 6.26
C VAL A 71 -6.00 -15.80 5.59
N ALA A 72 -7.29 -15.83 5.93
CA ALA A 72 -8.21 -16.83 5.39
C ALA A 72 -8.38 -16.73 3.86
N VAL A 73 -8.41 -15.52 3.31
CA VAL A 73 -8.42 -15.33 1.85
C VAL A 73 -7.11 -15.84 1.25
N SER A 74 -5.96 -15.54 1.85
CA SER A 74 -4.67 -16.03 1.34
C SER A 74 -4.57 -17.56 1.36
N GLU A 75 -5.01 -18.22 2.43
CA GLU A 75 -5.07 -19.69 2.53
C GLU A 75 -6.00 -20.28 1.46
N HIS A 76 -7.18 -19.68 1.26
CA HIS A 76 -8.09 -20.11 0.22
C HIS A 76 -7.45 -20.01 -1.18
N LEU A 77 -6.80 -18.89 -1.51
CA LEU A 77 -6.12 -18.73 -2.79
C LEU A 77 -4.94 -19.70 -2.95
N GLN A 78 -4.20 -19.99 -1.87
CA GLN A 78 -3.12 -20.99 -1.89
C GLN A 78 -3.66 -22.40 -2.16
N SER A 79 -4.80 -22.77 -1.56
CA SER A 79 -5.43 -24.08 -1.79
C SER A 79 -5.91 -24.30 -3.23
N ILE A 80 -6.23 -23.24 -3.97
CA ILE A 80 -6.63 -23.32 -5.39
C ILE A 80 -5.40 -23.61 -6.28
N GLY A 81 -4.23 -23.09 -5.93
CA GLY A 81 -2.98 -23.36 -6.62
C GLY A 81 -2.65 -22.36 -7.73
N LYS A 82 -2.23 -22.83 -8.90
CA LYS A 82 -1.59 -21.98 -9.93
C LYS A 82 -2.53 -21.00 -10.62
N TYR A 83 -3.82 -21.32 -10.76
CA TYR A 83 -4.76 -20.57 -11.61
C TYR A 83 -5.85 -19.85 -10.81
N VAL A 84 -5.43 -19.03 -9.85
CA VAL A 84 -6.31 -18.22 -9.01
C VAL A 84 -7.04 -17.13 -9.83
N ARG A 85 -8.25 -16.77 -9.45
CA ARG A 85 -8.99 -15.67 -10.09
C ARG A 85 -9.62 -14.79 -9.03
N ALA A 86 -9.91 -13.55 -9.40
CA ALA A 86 -10.65 -12.63 -8.53
C ALA A 86 -12.04 -13.18 -8.15
N LEU A 87 -12.66 -13.95 -9.05
CA LEU A 87 -13.92 -14.63 -8.79
C LEU A 87 -13.85 -15.62 -7.63
N ASP A 88 -12.69 -16.23 -7.38
CA ASP A 88 -12.56 -17.21 -6.32
C ASP A 88 -12.64 -16.51 -4.94
N ILE A 89 -12.14 -15.27 -4.83
CA ILE A 89 -12.35 -14.42 -3.65
C ILE A 89 -13.83 -14.05 -3.50
N VAL A 90 -14.52 -13.72 -4.59
CA VAL A 90 -15.97 -13.42 -4.54
C VAL A 90 -16.74 -14.64 -4.04
N GLN A 91 -16.45 -15.83 -4.57
CA GLN A 91 -17.06 -17.09 -4.15
C GLN A 91 -16.77 -17.41 -2.67
N PHE A 92 -15.53 -17.21 -2.23
CA PHE A 92 -15.15 -17.35 -0.82
C PHE A 92 -15.98 -16.44 0.08
N THR A 93 -16.11 -15.16 -0.27
CA THR A 93 -16.92 -14.22 0.53
C THR A 93 -18.43 -14.48 0.41
N ALA A 94 -18.90 -15.14 -0.64
CA ALA A 94 -20.30 -15.49 -0.83
C ALA A 94 -20.76 -16.65 0.05
N MET A 95 -19.82 -17.43 0.62
CA MET A 95 -20.17 -18.49 1.54
C MET A 95 -20.88 -17.91 2.78
N PRO A 96 -22.05 -18.43 3.19
CA PRO A 96 -22.82 -17.87 4.29
C PRO A 96 -22.05 -17.84 5.60
N ALA A 97 -21.22 -18.86 5.85
CA ALA A 97 -20.33 -18.91 7.01
C ALA A 97 -19.36 -17.71 7.06
N ASN A 98 -18.79 -17.34 5.91
CA ASN A 98 -17.86 -16.21 5.81
C ASN A 98 -18.59 -14.86 5.88
N LEU A 99 -19.80 -14.76 5.30
CA LEU A 99 -20.64 -13.57 5.44
C LEU A 99 -20.91 -13.26 6.91
N THR A 100 -21.33 -14.27 7.68
CA THR A 100 -21.59 -14.11 9.12
C THR A 100 -20.30 -13.84 9.90
N LYS A 101 -19.22 -14.60 9.64
CA LYS A 101 -17.95 -14.47 10.35
C LYS A 101 -17.32 -13.08 10.21
N TYR A 102 -17.40 -12.47 9.02
CA TYR A 102 -16.78 -11.17 8.73
C TYR A 102 -17.79 -10.01 8.71
N GLY A 103 -19.05 -10.24 9.11
CA GLY A 103 -20.07 -9.20 9.20
C GLY A 103 -20.47 -8.58 7.86
N LEU A 104 -20.36 -9.33 6.77
CA LEU A 104 -20.70 -8.89 5.42
C LEU A 104 -22.19 -9.17 5.15
N THR A 105 -22.93 -8.17 4.70
CA THR A 105 -24.33 -8.34 4.25
C THR A 105 -24.43 -8.91 2.83
N LYS A 106 -23.40 -8.66 2.01
CA LYS A 106 -23.31 -9.10 0.61
C LYS A 106 -21.88 -9.53 0.32
N PRO A 107 -21.66 -10.47 -0.62
CA PRO A 107 -20.32 -10.75 -1.12
C PRO A 107 -19.71 -9.51 -1.74
N ILE A 108 -18.39 -9.45 -1.77
CA ILE A 108 -17.68 -8.34 -2.40
C ILE A 108 -17.91 -8.36 -3.92
N SER A 109 -17.83 -7.18 -4.53
CA SER A 109 -17.84 -7.06 -5.99
C SER A 109 -16.55 -7.60 -6.60
N LEU A 110 -16.63 -7.96 -7.88
CA LEU A 110 -15.46 -8.37 -8.66
C LEU A 110 -14.35 -7.30 -8.66
N SER A 111 -14.72 -6.02 -8.75
CA SER A 111 -13.77 -4.90 -8.70
C SER A 111 -13.02 -4.83 -7.37
N GLN A 112 -13.72 -5.05 -6.26
CA GLN A 112 -13.11 -5.06 -4.94
C GLN A 112 -12.19 -6.28 -4.77
N ALA A 113 -12.59 -7.45 -5.29
CA ALA A 113 -11.75 -8.64 -5.31
C ALA A 113 -10.45 -8.42 -6.10
N GLN A 114 -10.49 -7.70 -7.23
CA GLN A 114 -9.28 -7.33 -7.98
C GLN A 114 -8.35 -6.38 -7.20
N VAL A 115 -8.91 -5.46 -6.42
CA VAL A 115 -8.13 -4.61 -5.50
C VAL A 115 -7.45 -5.47 -4.43
N TRP A 116 -8.19 -6.43 -3.85
CA TRP A 116 -7.64 -7.35 -2.85
C TRP A 116 -6.54 -8.24 -3.40
N MET A 117 -6.69 -8.76 -4.62
CA MET A 117 -5.60 -9.53 -5.26
C MET A 117 -4.31 -8.71 -5.34
N ARG A 118 -4.39 -7.43 -5.73
CA ARG A 118 -3.23 -6.55 -5.76
C ARG A 118 -2.65 -6.27 -4.37
N ALA A 119 -3.50 -6.11 -3.36
CA ALA A 119 -3.07 -5.88 -1.98
C ALA A 119 -2.44 -7.12 -1.31
N LEU A 120 -2.77 -8.32 -1.82
CA LEU A 120 -2.18 -9.60 -1.44
C LEU A 120 -0.99 -9.99 -2.34
N ASP A 121 -0.52 -9.08 -3.19
CA ASP A 121 0.59 -9.28 -4.13
C ASP A 121 0.38 -10.37 -5.21
N TYR A 122 -0.86 -10.79 -5.47
CA TYR A 122 -1.18 -11.64 -6.62
C TYR A 122 -1.18 -10.84 -7.92
N ARG A 123 -0.21 -11.14 -8.81
CA ARG A 123 -0.07 -10.48 -10.11
C ARG A 123 -0.01 -11.50 -11.24
N TRP A 124 -0.96 -11.40 -12.18
CA TRP A 124 -0.90 -12.15 -13.44
C TRP A 124 0.08 -11.49 -14.38
N THR A 125 1.16 -12.19 -14.67
CA THR A 125 2.13 -11.80 -15.68
C THR A 125 2.39 -12.97 -16.60
N LYS A 126 2.83 -12.69 -17.83
CA LYS A 126 3.32 -13.76 -18.70
C LYS A 126 4.54 -14.36 -18.02
N THR A 127 4.59 -15.69 -17.93
CA THR A 127 5.80 -16.38 -17.51
C THR A 127 6.93 -15.93 -18.43
N PRO A 128 8.03 -15.38 -17.89
CA PRO A 128 9.15 -14.97 -18.71
C PRO A 128 9.71 -16.21 -19.42
N ASN A 129 9.57 -16.25 -20.74
CA ASN A 129 10.16 -17.29 -21.58
C ASN A 129 11.66 -17.02 -21.65
N GLY A 130 12.41 -17.41 -20.63
CA GLY A 130 13.84 -17.09 -20.60
C GLY A 130 14.68 -17.72 -19.51
N GLN A 131 14.09 -18.38 -18.50
CA GLN A 131 14.88 -19.06 -17.48
C GLN A 131 14.12 -20.28 -16.96
N PHE A 132 14.78 -21.43 -16.96
CA PHE A 132 14.24 -22.68 -16.44
C PHE A 132 13.93 -22.53 -14.95
N VAL A 133 12.65 -22.34 -14.61
CA VAL A 133 12.16 -22.27 -13.22
C VAL A 133 11.99 -23.67 -12.63
N ASP A 134 11.68 -24.64 -13.49
CA ASP A 134 11.81 -26.05 -13.17
C ASP A 134 13.26 -26.45 -13.45
N GLY A 135 13.98 -26.82 -12.39
CA GLY A 135 15.23 -27.54 -12.50
C GLY A 135 14.95 -28.91 -13.09
N HIS A 136 14.63 -28.97 -14.38
CA HIS A 136 14.75 -30.20 -15.15
C HIS A 136 16.24 -30.50 -15.22
N GLU A 137 16.75 -31.07 -14.11
CA GLU A 137 18.12 -31.54 -14.03
C GLU A 137 18.25 -32.58 -15.12
N ARG A 138 18.92 -32.22 -16.21
CA ARG A 138 19.26 -33.17 -17.26
C ARG A 138 20.08 -34.27 -16.58
N ALA A 139 19.80 -35.52 -16.91
CA ALA A 139 20.40 -36.68 -16.25
C ALA A 139 21.95 -36.68 -16.29
N ASP A 140 22.54 -36.01 -17.28
CA ASP A 140 23.99 -35.77 -17.39
C ASP A 140 24.53 -34.83 -16.30
N VAL A 141 23.78 -33.80 -15.91
CA VAL A 141 24.14 -32.87 -14.84
C VAL A 141 24.01 -33.53 -13.46
N THR A 142 22.93 -34.31 -13.24
CA THR A 142 22.74 -35.06 -11.98
C THR A 142 23.80 -36.14 -11.81
N SER A 143 24.11 -36.88 -12.88
CA SER A 143 25.17 -37.90 -12.84
C SER A 143 26.54 -37.28 -12.57
N TYR A 144 26.90 -36.18 -13.23
CA TYR A 144 28.16 -35.48 -12.97
C TYR A 144 28.33 -35.06 -11.50
N ARG A 145 27.28 -34.52 -10.86
CA ARG A 145 27.29 -34.16 -9.44
C ARG A 145 27.48 -35.36 -8.51
N GLN A 146 26.84 -36.49 -8.82
CA GLN A 146 26.89 -37.68 -7.98
C GLN A 146 28.19 -38.47 -8.14
N THR A 147 28.78 -38.49 -9.34
CA THR A 147 29.98 -39.30 -9.63
C THR A 147 31.28 -38.54 -9.48
N LYS A 148 31.26 -37.22 -9.63
CA LYS A 148 32.46 -36.37 -9.68
C LYS A 148 32.46 -35.37 -8.53
N PHE A 149 32.32 -35.89 -7.31
CA PHE A 149 32.61 -35.11 -6.12
C PHE A 149 34.11 -34.83 -6.09
N LEU A 150 34.50 -33.56 -6.04
CA LEU A 150 35.91 -33.17 -5.88
C LEU A 150 36.40 -33.69 -4.52
N PRO A 151 37.64 -34.23 -4.44
CA PRO A 151 38.23 -34.71 -3.20
C PRO A 151 38.38 -33.63 -2.14
#